data_AF-A0A7C3TAH8-F1
#
_entry.id   AF-A0A7C3TAH8-F1
#
_cell.length_a   1.000
_cell.length_b   1.000
_cell.length_c   1.000
_cell.angle_alpha   90.00
_cell.angle_beta   90.00
_cell.angle_gamma   90.00
#
_symmetry.space_group_name_H-M   'P 1'
#
loop_
_entity.id
_entity.type
_entity.pdbx_description
1 polymer ?
#
loop_
_entity_poly.entity_id
_entity_poly.type
_entity_poly.pdbx_seq_one_letter_code
_entity_poly.pdbx_strand_id
1 'polypeptide(L)' 'MEESNCVLLQNHGTLALGSSSKEAFYRTELMEESAKIFLYGKIFGKVRTLSEEEVKRIEGLRSEAYRKKIVGLEK' A
#
# COMPACT_ATOMS: atom_id res chain seq x y z
N MET A 1 11.78 -0.33 13.30
CA MET A 1 10.44 -0.78 12.85
C MET A 1 9.40 0.33 13.10
N GLU A 2 9.73 1.58 12.78
CA GLU A 2 8.98 2.74 13.31
C GLU A 2 8.11 3.50 12.29
N GLU A 3 7.97 3.05 11.04
CA GLU A 3 7.28 3.88 10.02
C GLU A 3 6.17 3.20 9.20
N SER A 4 5.89 1.90 9.40
CA SER A 4 4.85 1.21 8.61
C SER A 4 3.68 0.77 9.45
N ASN A 5 2.47 1.11 8.99
CA ASN A 5 1.21 0.65 9.58
C ASN A 5 0.82 -0.78 9.13
N CYS A 6 1.62 -1.41 8.27
CA CYS A 6 1.41 -2.77 7.77
C CYS A 6 2.68 -3.61 7.95
N VAL A 7 2.52 -4.87 8.35
CA VAL A 7 3.59 -5.84 8.55
C VAL A 7 3.24 -7.16 7.88
N LEU A 8 4.20 -7.73 7.15
CA LEU A 8 4.13 -9.10 6.66
C LEU A 8 4.76 -10.04 7.68
N LEU A 9 4.05 -11.10 8.03
CA LEU A 9 4.49 -12.15 8.93
C LEU A 9 4.83 -13.37 8.09
N GLN A 10 6.13 -13.68 8.01
CA GLN A 10 6.62 -14.80 7.21
C GLN A 10 5.90 -16.10 7.63
N ASN A 11 5.34 -16.81 6.64
CA ASN A 11 4.59 -18.06 6.84
C ASN A 11 3.33 -17.96 7.72
N HIS A 12 2.79 -16.76 7.92
CA HIS A 12 1.56 -16.57 8.71
C HIS A 12 0.53 -15.72 7.97
N GLY A 13 0.91 -14.54 7.50
CA GLY A 13 -0.02 -13.63 6.87
C GLY A 13 0.41 -12.18 7.06
N THR A 14 -0.54 -11.31 7.38
CA THR A 14 -0.30 -9.87 7.46
C THR A 14 -0.99 -9.27 8.68
N LEU A 15 -0.47 -8.14 9.15
CA LEU A 15 -1.07 -7.34 10.21
C LEU A 15 -1.10 -5.87 9.76
N ALA A 16 -2.27 -5.25 9.84
CA ALA A 16 -2.46 -3.84 9.53
C ALA A 16 -3.12 -3.12 10.71
N LEU A 17 -2.60 -1.95 11.04
CA LEU A 17 -3.14 -1.06 12.07
C LEU A 17 -3.85 0.12 11.41
N GLY A 18 -4.82 0.71 12.11
CA GLY A 18 -5.55 1.91 11.70
C GLY A 18 -6.27 2.52 12.89
N SER A 19 -6.59 3.82 12.81
CA SER A 19 -7.41 4.53 13.80
C SER A 19 -8.86 4.04 13.85
N SER A 20 -9.29 3.31 12.81
CA SER A 20 -10.58 2.64 12.72
C SER A 20 -10.44 1.29 12.02
N SER A 21 -11.42 0.40 12.22
CA SER A 21 -11.47 -0.89 11.50
C SER A 21 -11.53 -0.69 9.98
N LYS A 22 -12.16 0.39 9.50
CA LYS A 22 -12.23 0.74 8.07
C LYS A 22 -10.85 1.06 7.50
N GLU A 23 -10.06 1.85 8.21
CA GLU A 23 -8.71 2.22 7.79
C GLU A 23 -7.77 1.00 7.80
N ALA A 24 -7.82 0.19 8.86
CA ALA A 24 -7.04 -1.04 8.96
C ALA A 24 -7.39 -2.01 7.82
N PHE A 25 -8.69 -2.21 7.55
CA PHE A 25 -9.16 -3.02 6.44
C PHE A 25 -8.65 -2.52 5.09
N TYR A 26 -8.76 -1.21 4.82
CA TYR A 26 -8.29 -0.65 3.56
C TYR A 26 -6.78 -0.78 3.36
N ARG A 27 -6.01 -0.66 4.45
CA ARG A 27 -4.56 -0.92 4.44
C ARG A 27 -4.24 -2.38 4.11
N THR A 28 -4.99 -3.33 4.68
CA THR A 28 -4.88 -4.75 4.33
C THR A 28 -5.15 -5.00 2.86
N GLU A 29 -6.25 -4.46 2.32
CA GLU A 29 -6.60 -4.61 0.89
C GLU A 29 -5.52 -4.05 -0.03
N LEU A 30 -4.99 -2.86 0.29
CA LEU A 30 -3.92 -2.24 -0.51
C LEU A 30 -2.65 -3.08 -0.51
N MET A 31 -2.29 -3.66 0.65
CA MET A 31 -1.13 -4.53 0.79
C MET A 31 -1.31 -5.85 0.00
N GLU A 32 -2.47 -6.49 0.10
CA GLU A 32 -2.79 -7.72 -0.62
C GLU A 32 -2.76 -7.51 -2.15
N GLU A 33 -3.42 -6.46 -2.64
CA GLU A 33 -3.44 -6.18 -4.08
C GLU A 33 -2.03 -5.82 -4.60
N SER A 34 -1.24 -5.08 -3.81
CA SER A 34 0.15 -4.78 -4.14
C SER A 34 1.01 -6.04 -4.20
N ALA A 35 0.85 -6.95 -3.23
CA ALA A 35 1.57 -8.23 -3.19
C ALA A 35 1.20 -9.10 -4.39
N LYS A 36 -0.08 -9.16 -4.75
CA LYS A 36 -0.60 -9.89 -5.91
C LYS A 36 -0.04 -9.36 -7.23
N ILE A 37 -0.10 -8.04 -7.44
CA ILE A 37 0.48 -7.39 -8.64
C ILE A 37 1.97 -7.69 -8.74
N PHE A 38 2.69 -7.58 -7.62
CA PHE A 38 4.13 -7.84 -7.59
C PHE A 38 4.44 -9.31 -7.88
N LEU A 39 3.70 -10.24 -7.28
CA LEU A 39 3.85 -11.68 -7.51
C LEU A 39 3.60 -12.03 -8.98
N TYR A 40 2.50 -11.55 -9.56
CA TYR A 40 2.21 -11.77 -10.97
C TYR A 40 3.31 -11.18 -11.87
N GLY A 41 3.76 -9.95 -11.57
CA GLY A 41 4.88 -9.36 -12.28
C GLY A 41 6.16 -10.21 -12.22
N LYS A 42 6.45 -10.81 -11.06
CA LYS A 42 7.59 -11.74 -10.90
C LYS A 42 7.41 -13.04 -11.68
N ILE A 43 6.20 -13.59 -11.74
CA ILE A 43 5.89 -14.79 -12.52
C ILE A 43 6.13 -14.53 -14.02
N PHE A 44 5.73 -13.36 -14.53
CA PHE A 44 5.88 -13.00 -15.94
C PHE A 44 7.27 -12.43 -16.30
N GLY A 45 8.12 -12.09 -15.32
CA GLY A 45 9.51 -11.69 -15.56
C GLY A 45 10.02 -10.59 -14.65
N LYS A 46 10.73 -9.60 -15.24
CA LYS A 46 11.37 -8.52 -14.48
C LYS A 46 10.37 -7.41 -14.17
N VAL A 47 10.05 -7.26 -12.88
CA VAL A 47 9.24 -6.14 -12.37
C VAL A 47 10.01 -4.82 -12.47
N ARG A 48 9.40 -3.81 -13.10
CA ARG A 48 9.86 -2.41 -13.02
C ARG A 48 9.14 -1.73 -11.86
N THR A 49 9.86 -1.43 -10.79
CA THR A 49 9.33 -0.61 -9.69
C THR A 49 9.31 0.86 -10.08
N LEU A 50 8.45 1.64 -9.42
CA LEU A 50 8.43 3.09 -9.56
C LEU A 50 9.72 3.69 -8.97
N SER A 51 10.28 4.70 -9.63
CA SER A 51 11.34 5.52 -9.04
C SER A 51 10.77 6.42 -7.94
N GLU A 52 11.64 6.94 -7.06
CA GLU A 52 11.21 7.87 -6.00
C GLU A 52 10.55 9.14 -6.58
N GLU A 53 11.03 9.63 -7.72
CA GLU A 53 10.44 10.78 -8.42
C GLU A 53 9.04 10.46 -8.96
N GLU A 54 8.84 9.25 -9.51
CA GLU A 54 7.53 8.79 -9.96
C GLU A 54 6.56 8.68 -8.78
N VAL A 55 7.01 8.17 -7.64
CA VAL A 55 6.21 8.09 -6.40
C VAL A 55 5.81 9.50 -5.93
N LYS A 56 6.78 10.42 -5.77
CA LYS A 56 6.50 11.81 -5.34
C LYS A 56 5.53 12.51 -6.28
N ARG A 57 5.65 12.29 -7.59
CA ARG A 57 4.72 12.85 -8.58
C ARG A 57 3.30 12.33 -8.40
N ILE A 58 3.12 11.03 -8.14
CA ILE A 58 1.80 10.43 -7.88
C ILE A 58 1.22 10.97 -6.57
N GLU A 59 2.03 11.07 -5.51
CA GLU A 59 1.60 11.63 -4.23
C GLU A 59 1.14 13.09 -4.31
N GLY A 60 1.70 13.86 -5.26
CA GLY A 60 1.30 15.24 -5.53
C GLY A 60 0.00 15.40 -6.33
N LEU A 61 -0.62 14.32 -6.83
CA LEU A 61 -1.86 14.41 -7.60
C LEU A 61 -3.05 14.78 -6.72
N ARG A 62 -3.90 15.70 -7.20
CA ARG A 62 -5.17 16.06 -6.52
C ARG A 62 -6.07 14.85 -6.30
N SER A 63 -6.10 13.92 -7.25
CA SER A 63 -6.86 12.67 -7.15
C SER A 63 -6.35 11.78 -6.01
N GLU A 64 -5.04 11.74 -5.79
CA GLU A 64 -4.44 10.95 -4.71
C GLU A 64 -4.73 11.56 -3.34
N ALA A 65 -4.64 12.89 -3.22
CA ALA A 65 -5.07 13.60 -2.02
C ALA A 65 -6.56 13.34 -1.70
N TYR A 66 -7.43 13.38 -2.72
CA TYR A 66 -8.85 13.08 -2.56
C TYR A 66 -9.10 11.62 -2.15
N ARG A 67 -8.37 10.66 -2.75
CA ARG A 67 -8.45 9.24 -2.39
C ARG A 67 -8.14 9.06 -0.91
N LYS A 68 -6.99 9.58 -0.44
CA LYS A 68 -6.54 9.48 0.96
C LYS A 68 -7.61 9.99 1.94
N LYS A 69 -8.30 11.08 1.60
CA LYS A 69 -9.41 11.64 2.38
C LYS A 69 -10.59 10.67 2.53
N ILE A 70 -11.07 10.06 1.45
CA ILE A 70 -12.24 9.17 1.50
C ILE A 70 -11.96 7.89 2.31
N VAL A 71 -10.72 7.41 2.24
CA VAL A 71 -10.31 6.14 2.88
C VAL A 71 -9.80 6.35 4.31
N GLY A 72 -9.68 7.60 4.78
CA GLY A 72 -9.21 7.91 6.12
C GLY A 72 -7.71 7.67 6.31
N LEU A 73 -6.91 7.84 5.25
CA LEU A 73 -5.44 7.75 5.28
C LEU A 73 -4.78 9.13 5.37
N GLU A 74 -5.52 10.14 5.81
CA GLU A 74 -4.99 11.47 6.11
C GLU A 74 -4.08 11.36 7.35
N LYS A 75 -2.88 11.93 7.28
CA LYS A 75 -1.98 12.01 8.43
C LYS A 75 -2.42 13.12 9.38
#